data_AF-A0A3D5MV79-F1
#
_entry.id   AF-A0A3D5MV79-F1
#
_cell.length_a   1.000
_cell.length_b   1.000
_cell.length_c   1.000
_cell.angle_alpha   90.00
_cell.angle_beta   90.00
_cell.angle_gamma   90.00
#
_symmetry.space_group_name_H-M   'P 1'
#
loop_
_entity.id
_entity.type
_entity.pdbx_description
1 polymer ?
#
loop_
_entity_poly.entity_id
_entity_poly.type
_entity_poly.pdbx_seq_one_letter_code
_entity_poly.pdbx_strand_id
1 'polypeptide(L)'
;MKRELGIARCGLACCLCAQSENCGGCNSGNCSGQTWCENRKCSIENEISGCYKCSEDCHKGLLNKIKPYGFTLFIKKYGENELLNCLERNEKNGVVYHREGITGDYDDFVNVEDLIAFIKTGRK
;
A
#
# COMPACT_ATOMS: atom_id res chain seq x y z
N MET A 1 -6.59 -10.23 -6.93
CA MET A 1 -6.36 -9.58 -5.63
C MET A 1 -6.75 -10.52 -4.51
N LYS A 2 -5.87 -10.72 -3.51
CA LYS A 2 -6.13 -11.45 -2.27
C LYS A 2 -6.57 -10.47 -1.18
N ARG A 3 -7.87 -10.13 -1.14
CA ARG A 3 -8.41 -9.03 -0.32
C ARG A 3 -8.07 -9.19 1.17
N GLU A 4 -8.07 -10.42 1.66
CA GLU A 4 -7.75 -10.82 3.02
C GLU A 4 -6.34 -10.42 3.48
N LEU A 5 -5.40 -10.21 2.55
CA LEU A 5 -4.05 -9.74 2.88
C LEU A 5 -4.00 -8.23 3.16
N GLY A 6 -5.04 -7.48 2.75
CA GLY A 6 -5.23 -6.07 3.07
C GLY A 6 -4.06 -5.15 2.69
N ILE A 7 -3.88 -4.12 3.51
CA ILE A 7 -2.82 -3.12 3.38
C ILE A 7 -1.73 -3.36 4.43
N ALA A 8 -0.48 -3.25 4.00
CA ALA A 8 0.67 -3.36 4.87
C ALA A 8 0.77 -2.18 5.84
N ARG A 9 1.48 -2.39 6.96
CA ARG A 9 1.79 -1.32 7.93
C ARG A 9 2.46 -0.10 7.30
N CYS A 10 3.23 -0.29 6.22
CA CYS A 10 3.89 0.78 5.48
C CYS A 10 3.02 1.47 4.40
N GLY A 11 1.76 1.08 4.23
CA GLY A 11 0.85 1.64 3.22
C GLY A 11 0.82 0.89 1.88
N LEU A 12 1.70 -0.09 1.65
CA LEU A 12 1.67 -0.89 0.42
C LEU A 12 0.51 -1.89 0.38
N ALA A 13 0.00 -2.21 -0.80
CA ALA A 13 -1.09 -3.18 -0.97
C ALA A 13 -0.58 -4.63 -0.97
N CYS A 14 -0.60 -5.29 0.20
CA CYS A 14 -0.33 -6.73 0.28
C CYS A 14 -1.32 -7.56 -0.54
N CYS A 15 -2.56 -7.09 -0.67
CA CYS A 15 -3.61 -7.73 -1.46
C CYS A 15 -3.32 -7.85 -2.97
N LEU A 16 -2.45 -7.00 -3.52
CA LEU A 16 -2.03 -7.05 -4.94
C LEU A 16 -0.61 -7.58 -5.14
N CYS A 17 0.23 -7.49 -4.11
CA CYS A 17 1.65 -7.83 -4.19
C CYS A 17 1.90 -9.30 -4.54
N ALA A 18 1.27 -10.22 -3.80
CA ALA A 18 1.34 -11.68 -4.01
C ALA A 18 2.73 -12.22 -4.45
N GLN A 19 3.82 -11.67 -3.89
CA GLN A 19 5.22 -12.02 -4.22
C GLN A 19 5.52 -13.53 -4.23
N SER A 20 4.72 -14.30 -3.50
CA SER A 20 4.63 -15.75 -3.61
C SER A 20 3.21 -16.22 -3.26
N GLU A 21 2.85 -17.43 -3.68
CA GLU A 21 1.56 -18.04 -3.33
C GLU A 21 1.36 -18.13 -1.80
N ASN A 22 2.46 -18.31 -1.06
CA ASN A 22 2.50 -18.49 0.40
C ASN A 22 2.70 -17.19 1.19
N CYS A 23 2.70 -16.02 0.53
CA CYS A 23 2.85 -14.76 1.25
C CYS A 23 1.58 -14.44 2.06
N GLY A 24 1.66 -14.54 3.39
CA GLY A 24 0.57 -14.22 4.33
C GLY A 24 0.37 -12.71 4.59
N GLY A 25 1.06 -11.84 3.85
CA GLY A 25 0.99 -10.38 4.02
C GLY A 25 1.71 -9.86 5.27
N CYS A 26 1.81 -8.53 5.39
CA CYS A 26 2.58 -7.85 6.44
C CYS A 26 2.14 -8.23 7.87
N ASN A 27 0.86 -8.55 8.06
CA ASN A 27 0.29 -8.85 9.37
C ASN A 27 0.53 -10.29 9.82
N SER A 28 0.85 -11.21 8.90
CA SER A 28 1.27 -12.58 9.27
C SER A 28 2.64 -12.67 9.94
N GLY A 29 3.42 -11.59 9.92
CA GLY A 29 4.82 -11.59 10.32
C GLY A 29 5.77 -12.08 9.23
N ASN A 30 5.34 -12.91 8.30
CA ASN A 30 6.24 -13.58 7.32
C ASN A 30 6.56 -12.74 6.08
N CYS A 31 6.57 -11.41 6.20
CA CYS A 31 6.95 -10.54 5.09
C CYS A 31 8.48 -10.47 4.97
N SER A 32 9.00 -10.41 3.74
CA SER A 32 10.44 -10.19 3.46
C SER A 32 11.03 -8.96 4.16
N GLY A 33 10.18 -7.99 4.50
CA GLY A 33 10.54 -6.78 5.26
C GLY A 33 10.49 -6.90 6.79
N GLN A 34 10.22 -8.08 7.37
CA GLN A 34 9.87 -8.20 8.80
C GLN A 34 10.92 -7.61 9.75
N THR A 35 12.21 -7.79 9.44
CA THR A 35 13.34 -7.44 10.31
C THR A 35 13.88 -6.04 10.09
N TRP A 36 13.67 -5.44 8.91
CA TRP A 36 14.29 -4.17 8.53
C TRP A 36 13.29 -3.05 8.18
N CYS A 37 12.00 -3.34 8.03
CA CYS A 37 11.00 -2.32 7.70
C CYS A 37 10.75 -1.38 8.89
N GLU A 38 11.26 -0.15 8.78
CA GLU A 38 11.09 0.92 9.78
C GLU A 38 9.62 1.17 10.11
N ASN A 39 8.76 1.29 9.10
CA ASN A 39 7.33 1.56 9.29
C ASN A 39 6.63 0.44 10.06
N ARG A 40 7.01 -0.82 9.84
CA ARG A 40 6.47 -1.95 10.58
C ARG A 40 6.83 -1.83 12.06
N LYS A 41 8.12 -1.69 12.37
CA LYS A 41 8.62 -1.52 13.74
C LYS A 41 7.92 -0.35 14.44
N CYS A 42 7.95 0.83 13.82
CA CYS A 42 7.35 2.05 14.34
C CYS A 42 5.84 1.90 14.60
N SER A 43 5.08 1.32 13.66
CA SER A 43 3.63 1.13 13.86
C SER A 43 3.29 0.15 15.00
N ILE A 44 4.12 -0.86 15.25
CA ILE A 44 3.95 -1.79 16.37
C ILE A 44 4.24 -1.09 17.69
N GLU A 45 5.36 -0.35 17.76
CA GLU A 45 5.75 0.42 18.96
C GLU A 45 4.73 1.50 19.33
N ASN A 46 4.02 2.05 18.35
CA ASN A 46 2.96 3.04 18.56
C ASN A 46 1.56 2.40 18.63
N GLU A 47 1.46 1.06 18.67
CA GLU A 47 0.20 0.32 18.79
C GLU A 47 -0.87 0.66 17.73
N ILE A 48 -0.43 1.05 16.53
CA ILE A 48 -1.30 1.35 15.40
C ILE A 48 -1.24 0.25 14.34
N SER A 49 -2.35 0.06 13.60
CA SER A 49 -2.45 -0.98 12.56
C SER A 49 -1.57 -0.71 11.34
N GLY A 50 -1.18 0.55 11.11
CA GLY A 50 -0.31 0.96 10.02
C GLY A 50 -0.16 2.48 9.94
N CYS A 51 0.71 2.96 9.07
CA CYS A 51 1.03 4.38 8.91
C CYS A 51 -0.20 5.26 8.58
N TYR A 52 -1.24 4.69 7.99
CA TYR A 52 -2.52 5.36 7.73
C TYR A 52 -3.32 5.70 8.99
N LYS A 53 -2.94 5.17 10.17
CA LYS A 53 -3.49 5.55 11.48
C LYS A 53 -2.61 6.54 12.24
N CYS A 54 -1.44 6.89 11.71
CA CYS A 54 -0.55 7.87 12.33
C CYS A 54 -1.13 9.29 12.19
N SER A 55 -1.16 10.06 13.27
CA SER A 55 -1.63 11.45 13.30
C SER A 55 -0.71 12.41 12.54
N GLU A 56 0.58 12.07 12.47
CA GLU A 56 1.60 12.93 11.88
C GLU A 56 1.58 12.92 10.34
N ASP A 57 2.11 13.98 9.76
CA ASP A 57 2.53 14.01 8.35
C ASP A 57 3.87 13.28 8.16
N CYS A 58 3.80 11.96 8.35
CA CYS A 58 4.95 11.10 8.43
C CYS A 58 5.50 10.72 7.05
N HIS A 59 6.81 10.92 6.88
CA HIS A 59 7.56 10.51 5.68
C HIS A 59 8.63 9.44 6.00
N LYS A 60 8.58 8.82 7.19
CA LYS A 60 9.59 7.83 7.62
C LYS A 60 9.60 6.58 6.73
N GLY A 61 10.78 5.97 6.59
CA GLY A 61 10.98 4.71 5.89
C GLY A 61 10.44 4.72 4.46
N LEU A 62 9.52 3.78 4.17
CA LEU A 62 8.91 3.63 2.86
C LEU A 62 8.02 4.82 2.47
N LEU A 63 7.52 5.61 3.42
CA LEU A 63 6.69 6.78 3.11
C LEU A 63 7.44 7.91 2.40
N ASN A 64 8.78 7.83 2.28
CA ASN A 64 9.53 8.70 1.38
C ASN A 64 9.26 8.43 -0.11
N LYS A 65 8.55 7.33 -0.45
CA LYS A 65 8.15 7.00 -1.82
C LYS A 65 6.68 7.35 -2.06
N ILE A 66 6.38 7.84 -3.26
CA ILE A 66 5.03 8.28 -3.66
C ILE A 66 3.98 7.17 -3.50
N LYS A 67 4.26 5.94 -3.96
CA LYS A 67 3.31 4.82 -3.90
C LYS A 67 2.78 4.53 -2.48
N PRO A 68 3.62 4.14 -1.49
CA PRO A 68 3.15 3.89 -0.12
C PRO A 68 2.58 5.13 0.58
N TYR A 69 3.12 6.33 0.30
CA TYR A 69 2.60 7.57 0.86
C TYR A 69 1.21 7.92 0.33
N GLY A 70 1.00 7.82 -0.98
CA GLY A 70 -0.30 8.07 -1.62
C GLY A 70 -1.37 7.08 -1.19
N PHE A 71 -1.02 5.80 -1.01
CA PHE A 71 -1.96 4.82 -0.46
C PHE A 71 -2.30 5.16 1.00
N THR A 72 -1.32 5.59 1.78
CA THR A 72 -1.52 6.05 3.17
C THR A 72 -2.45 7.25 3.24
N LEU A 73 -2.23 8.28 2.42
CA LEU A 73 -3.09 9.46 2.34
C LEU A 73 -4.50 9.12 1.83
N PHE A 74 -4.61 8.22 0.86
CA PHE A 74 -5.90 7.75 0.36
C PHE A 74 -6.73 7.15 1.49
N ILE A 75 -6.13 6.25 2.29
CA ILE A 75 -6.83 5.61 3.42
C ILE A 75 -7.22 6.65 4.47
N LYS A 76 -6.36 7.61 4.78
CA LYS A 76 -6.68 8.70 5.70
C LYS A 76 -7.89 9.52 5.23
N LYS A 77 -8.03 9.73 3.92
CA LYS A 77 -9.08 10.56 3.31
C LYS A 77 -10.39 9.83 3.03
N TYR A 78 -10.31 8.57 2.60
CA TYR A 78 -11.46 7.81 2.07
C TYR A 78 -11.72 6.47 2.78
N GLY A 79 -10.78 6.03 3.62
CA GLY A 79 -10.88 4.76 4.34
C GLY A 79 -10.26 3.57 3.61
N GLU A 80 -9.89 2.56 4.39
CA GLU A 80 -9.19 1.36 3.90
C GLU A 80 -10.07 0.51 2.98
N ASN A 81 -11.36 0.37 3.31
CA ASN A 81 -12.32 -0.37 2.47
C ASN A 81 -12.46 0.25 1.08
N GLU A 82 -12.46 1.57 0.99
CA GLU A 82 -12.58 2.27 -0.30
C GLU A 82 -11.33 2.08 -1.16
N LEU A 83 -10.13 2.12 -0.54
CA LEU A 83 -8.90 1.77 -1.24
C LEU A 83 -8.99 0.36 -1.81
N LEU A 84 -9.38 -0.63 -0.99
CA LEU A 84 -9.49 -2.03 -1.45
C LEU A 84 -10.50 -2.20 -2.58
N ASN A 85 -11.65 -1.50 -2.53
CA ASN A 85 -12.64 -1.51 -3.61
C ASN A 85 -12.07 -0.93 -4.92
N CYS A 86 -11.33 0.18 -4.82
CA CYS A 86 -10.66 0.79 -5.95
C CYS A 86 -9.60 -0.14 -6.54
N LEU A 87 -8.72 -0.70 -5.71
CA LEU A 87 -7.66 -1.61 -6.15
C LEU A 87 -8.22 -2.86 -6.83
N GLU A 88 -9.28 -3.46 -6.29
CA GLU A 88 -9.96 -4.62 -6.88
C GLU A 88 -10.55 -4.30 -8.26
N ARG A 89 -11.25 -3.16 -8.37
CA ARG A 89 -11.81 -2.70 -9.64
C ARG A 89 -10.70 -2.42 -10.66
N ASN A 90 -9.63 -1.77 -10.23
CA ASN A 90 -8.52 -1.39 -11.10
C ASN A 90 -7.79 -2.65 -11.62
N GLU A 91 -7.56 -3.65 -10.77
CA GLU A 91 -6.99 -4.93 -11.19
C GLU A 91 -7.87 -5.63 -12.24
N LYS A 92 -9.20 -5.65 -12.05
CA LYS A 92 -10.16 -6.17 -13.05
C LYS A 92 -10.11 -5.41 -14.38
N ASN A 93 -9.75 -4.13 -14.34
CA ASN A 93 -9.56 -3.28 -15.52
C ASN A 93 -8.15 -3.35 -16.11
N GLY A 94 -7.29 -4.26 -15.63
CA GLY A 94 -5.95 -4.48 -16.17
C GLY A 94 -4.86 -3.59 -15.59
N VAL A 95 -5.12 -2.84 -14.51
CA VAL A 95 -4.07 -2.09 -13.80
C VAL A 95 -3.17 -3.07 -13.06
N VAL A 96 -1.86 -2.99 -13.32
CA VAL A 96 -0.86 -3.95 -12.85
C VAL A 96 -0.05 -3.36 -11.70
N TYR A 97 -0.01 -4.06 -10.56
CA TYR A 97 0.74 -3.61 -9.38
C TYR A 97 2.26 -3.88 -9.50
N HIS A 98 2.65 -4.97 -10.16
CA HIS A 98 4.03 -5.35 -10.46
C HIS A 98 4.13 -5.83 -11.91
N ARG A 99 4.76 -5.03 -12.77
CA ARG A 99 4.99 -5.28 -14.20
C ARG A 99 6.43 -5.76 -14.45
N GLU A 100 7.41 -5.07 -13.87
CA GLU A 100 8.83 -5.41 -13.98
C GLU A 100 9.47 -5.39 -12.58
N GLY A 101 9.80 -6.57 -12.05
CA GLY A 101 10.23 -6.68 -10.66
C GLY A 101 9.15 -6.19 -9.69
N ILE A 102 9.43 -5.10 -8.96
CA ILE A 102 8.53 -4.53 -7.94
C ILE A 102 7.83 -3.22 -8.39
N THR A 103 8.06 -2.78 -9.63
CA THR A 103 7.42 -1.57 -10.20
C THR A 103 6.22 -1.94 -11.03
N GLY A 104 5.19 -1.09 -11.04
CA GLY A 104 4.00 -1.26 -11.86
C GLY A 104 3.29 0.08 -12.09
N ASP A 105 2.02 0.03 -12.46
CA ASP A 105 1.28 1.22 -12.91
C ASP A 105 1.09 2.28 -11.82
N TYR A 106 1.25 1.90 -10.53
CA TYR A 106 1.17 2.81 -9.38
C TYR A 106 2.52 3.49 -9.05
N ASP A 107 3.59 3.23 -9.80
CA ASP A 107 4.93 3.78 -9.54
C ASP A 107 5.32 4.94 -10.48
N ASP A 108 4.54 5.20 -11.54
CA ASP A 108 4.84 6.22 -12.57
C ASP A 108 4.46 7.66 -12.17
N PHE A 109 4.27 7.93 -10.87
CA PHE A 109 3.76 9.21 -10.38
C PHE A 109 4.83 10.00 -9.63
N VAL A 110 4.97 11.28 -9.96
CA VAL A 110 5.80 12.25 -9.23
C VAL A 110 5.03 13.07 -8.20
N ASN A 111 3.69 13.08 -8.33
CA ASN A 111 2.78 13.80 -7.46
C ASN A 111 1.78 12.82 -6.83
N VAL A 112 1.52 13.00 -5.53
CA VAL A 112 0.63 12.14 -4.76
C VAL A 112 -0.84 12.31 -5.14
N GLU A 113 -1.26 13.53 -5.52
CA GLU A 113 -2.65 13.78 -5.90
C GLU A 113 -3.01 13.07 -7.21
N ASP A 114 -2.07 13.01 -8.16
CA ASP A 114 -2.25 12.27 -9.41
C ASP A 114 -2.37 10.76 -9.15
N LEU A 115 -1.54 10.22 -8.24
CA LEU A 115 -1.67 8.84 -7.78
C LEU A 115 -3.03 8.60 -7.11
N ILE A 116 -3.51 9.51 -6.26
CA ILE A 116 -4.82 9.38 -5.61
C ILE A 116 -5.95 9.37 -6.66
N ALA A 117 -5.90 10.27 -7.64
CA ALA A 117 -6.86 10.29 -8.75
C ALA A 117 -6.83 9.00 -9.58
N PHE A 118 -5.63 8.48 -9.85
CA PHE A 118 -5.44 7.20 -10.52
C PHE A 118 -6.02 6.04 -9.72
N ILE A 119 -5.78 5.96 -8.41
CA ILE A 119 -6.38 4.93 -7.54
C ILE A 119 -7.91 4.98 -7.66
N LYS A 120 -8.52 6.17 -7.60
CA LYS A 120 -9.99 6.32 -7.68
C LYS A 120 -10.60 5.85 -8.99
N THR A 121 -9.86 5.90 -10.10
CA THR A 121 -10.44 5.71 -11.45
C THR A 121 -9.89 4.49 -12.18
N GLY A 122 -8.66 4.07 -11.88
CA GLY A 122 -7.90 3.10 -12.65
C GLY A 122 -7.51 3.58 -14.04
N ARG A 123 -7.55 4.90 -14.30
CA ARG A 123 -7.29 5.51 -15.61
C ARG A 123 -6.14 6.51 -15.46
N LYS A 124 -5.09 6.35 -16.27
CA LYS A 124 -3.99 7.31 -16.38
C LYS A 124 -4.46 8.59 -17.07
#